data_AF-A0A420CH93-F1
#
_entry.id   AF-A0A420CH93-F1
#
_cell.length_a   1.000
_cell.length_b   1.000
_cell.length_c   1.000
_cell.angle_alpha   90.00
_cell.angle_beta   90.00
_cell.angle_gamma   90.00
#
_symmetry.space_group_name_H-M   'P 1'
#
loop_
_entity.id
_entity.type
_entity.pdbx_description
1 polymer ?
#
loop_
_entity_poly.entity_id
_entity_poly.type
_entity_poly.pdbx_seq_one_letter_code
_entity_poly.pdbx_strand_id
1 'polypeptide(L)'
;MKKIFISVCILLGISCLSQTTTKKFNSFQNRYEYFDSNGNMIGYEKYNSFSKQWEYYTTNNTSQSRQPTQYRDPQQLDISALGNTMETKQNNYNYNVQQLQNSVNNIVEQINNLDLPDEQKQAIYQNFQQQCVNELNRTKINYSSANETNRIIKWLYDSLNIIIKKAQASNTKSFNSDQNNYSNANAAENDNNSSVQKSKKDYSNSYFNMYDQNFRELDVAAKKNYDKIKHTLIANVISKSYKENLDEFYSLAERFELNEANSKKLYNDVLYNVVILDNLANSYHRVKRITYFNSKNSIVKDSNDLNSYLMIDSKFVHFKTATNIENYRDLTDKTYNPKKSGSEYKSKYGAIFIPDDLTYVKFYDSQDFSGSYYIYYISK
;
A
#
# COMPACT_ATOMS: atom_id res chain seq x y z
N MET A 1 -69.16 -39.92 -8.73
CA MET A 1 -68.38 -39.56 -7.52
C MET A 1 -66.88 -39.34 -7.77
N LYS A 2 -66.17 -40.13 -8.60
CA LYS A 2 -64.72 -39.96 -8.85
C LYS A 2 -64.30 -38.60 -9.47
N LYS A 3 -65.16 -37.94 -10.26
CA LYS A 3 -64.87 -36.63 -10.89
C LYS A 3 -64.95 -35.44 -9.93
N ILE A 4 -65.65 -35.57 -8.79
CA ILE A 4 -65.77 -34.51 -7.78
C ILE A 4 -64.50 -34.43 -6.92
N PHE A 5 -63.85 -35.58 -6.68
CA PHE A 5 -62.67 -35.66 -5.82
C PHE A 5 -61.46 -34.89 -6.39
N ILE A 6 -61.24 -34.95 -7.72
CA ILE A 6 -60.14 -34.24 -8.38
C ILE A 6 -60.35 -32.71 -8.34
N SER A 7 -61.58 -32.23 -8.51
CA SER A 7 -61.88 -30.79 -8.42
C SER A 7 -61.66 -30.23 -7.00
N VAL A 8 -61.98 -31.02 -5.97
CA VAL A 8 -61.75 -30.63 -4.56
C VAL A 8 -60.26 -30.58 -4.24
N CYS A 9 -59.44 -31.51 -4.75
CA CYS A 9 -57.99 -31.50 -4.55
C CYS A 9 -57.30 -30.31 -5.25
N ILE A 10 -57.77 -29.89 -6.43
CA ILE A 10 -57.22 -28.71 -7.14
C ILE A 10 -57.59 -27.40 -6.42
N LEU A 11 -58.81 -27.29 -5.89
CA LEU A 11 -59.24 -26.11 -5.12
C LEU A 11 -58.50 -25.96 -3.79
N LEU A 12 -58.22 -27.07 -3.09
CA LEU A 12 -57.43 -27.06 -1.85
C LEU A 12 -55.94 -26.72 -2.09
N GLY A 13 -55.40 -27.01 -3.27
CA GLY A 13 -54.01 -26.68 -3.61
C GLY A 13 -53.71 -25.18 -3.74
N ILE A 14 -54.72 -24.36 -4.07
CA ILE A 14 -54.56 -22.91 -4.29
C ILE A 14 -54.67 -22.13 -2.95
N SER A 15 -55.21 -22.74 -1.89
CA SER A 15 -55.42 -22.08 -0.59
C SER A 15 -54.19 -22.08 0.32
N CYS A 16 -53.12 -22.82 -0.01
CA CYS A 16 -52.01 -23.10 0.91
C CYS A 16 -50.77 -22.20 0.71
N LEU A 17 -50.81 -21.18 -0.15
CA LEU A 17 -49.67 -20.30 -0.43
C LEU A 17 -49.93 -18.83 -0.07
N SER A 18 -50.62 -18.57 1.05
CA SER A 18 -50.65 -17.20 1.59
C SER A 18 -49.28 -16.87 2.18
N GLN A 19 -48.40 -16.33 1.34
CA GLN A 19 -47.18 -15.67 1.80
C GLN A 19 -47.62 -14.44 2.60
N THR A 20 -47.55 -14.54 3.93
CA THR A 20 -47.93 -13.46 4.85
C THR A 20 -46.92 -12.31 4.86
N THR A 21 -45.83 -12.41 4.09
CA THR A 21 -44.79 -11.38 4.03
C THR A 21 -44.24 -11.21 2.62
N THR A 22 -44.12 -9.95 2.16
CA THR A 22 -43.49 -9.59 0.88
C THR A 22 -42.09 -9.04 1.12
N LYS A 23 -41.08 -9.54 0.40
CA LYS A 23 -39.69 -9.04 0.41
C LYS A 23 -39.44 -8.16 -0.81
N LYS A 24 -39.00 -6.91 -0.60
CA LYS A 24 -38.69 -5.95 -1.68
C LYS A 24 -37.31 -5.32 -1.47
N PHE A 25 -36.49 -5.23 -2.50
CA PHE A 25 -35.21 -4.51 -2.41
C PHE A 25 -35.42 -3.00 -2.51
N ASN A 26 -34.83 -2.25 -1.59
CA ASN A 26 -34.79 -0.79 -1.60
C ASN A 26 -33.38 -0.34 -2.00
N SER A 27 -33.23 0.07 -3.26
CA SER A 27 -31.95 0.52 -3.82
C SER A 27 -31.46 1.84 -3.23
N PHE A 28 -32.36 2.69 -2.74
CA PHE A 28 -31.96 3.96 -2.11
C PHE A 28 -31.25 3.73 -0.77
N GLN A 29 -31.67 2.70 -0.03
CA GLN A 29 -31.09 2.37 1.28
C GLN A 29 -30.20 1.12 1.29
N ASN A 30 -30.01 0.48 0.12
CA ASN A 30 -29.25 -0.74 -0.06
C ASN A 30 -29.61 -1.84 0.95
N ARG A 31 -30.90 -2.14 1.06
CA ARG A 31 -31.46 -3.11 2.00
C ARG A 31 -32.68 -3.82 1.43
N TYR A 32 -33.00 -5.01 1.92
CA TYR A 32 -34.29 -5.66 1.64
C TYR A 32 -35.30 -5.28 2.72
N GLU A 33 -36.52 -4.96 2.35
CA GLU A 33 -37.61 -4.59 3.25
C GLU A 33 -38.69 -5.68 3.22
N TYR A 34 -39.26 -5.97 4.38
CA TYR A 34 -40.28 -6.99 4.59
C TYR A 34 -41.60 -6.33 4.99
N PHE A 35 -42.68 -6.66 4.31
CA PHE A 35 -44.00 -6.07 4.50
C PHE A 35 -45.03 -7.13 4.87
N ASP A 36 -45.94 -6.83 5.80
CA ASP A 36 -47.09 -7.68 6.12
C ASP A 36 -48.15 -7.66 5.00
N SER A 37 -49.21 -8.45 5.15
CA SER A 37 -50.34 -8.51 4.21
C SER A 37 -51.11 -7.19 4.09
N ASN A 38 -50.97 -6.27 5.05
CA ASN A 38 -51.60 -4.95 5.04
C ASN A 38 -50.69 -3.88 4.39
N GLY A 39 -49.49 -4.26 3.93
CA GLY A 39 -48.53 -3.36 3.30
C GLY A 39 -47.68 -2.55 4.30
N ASN A 40 -47.73 -2.86 5.59
CA ASN A 40 -46.88 -2.21 6.59
C ASN A 40 -45.52 -2.90 6.64
N MET A 41 -44.44 -2.11 6.68
CA MET A 41 -43.08 -2.66 6.83
C MET A 41 -42.93 -3.25 8.23
N ILE A 42 -42.62 -4.55 8.32
CA ILE A 42 -42.40 -5.29 9.58
C ILE A 42 -40.91 -5.50 9.90
N GLY A 43 -40.03 -5.29 8.92
CA GLY A 43 -38.58 -5.37 9.11
C GLY A 43 -37.77 -5.10 7.85
N TYR A 44 -36.44 -5.14 7.97
CA TYR A 44 -35.51 -5.02 6.84
C TYR A 44 -34.19 -5.78 7.06
N GLU A 45 -33.52 -6.21 6.00
CA GLU A 45 -32.17 -6.78 6.00
C GLU A 45 -31.17 -5.84 5.35
N LYS A 46 -30.05 -5.55 6.02
CA LYS A 46 -28.95 -4.75 5.48
C LYS A 46 -27.66 -5.55 5.50
N TYR A 47 -26.89 -5.49 4.43
CA TYR A 47 -25.58 -6.14 4.38
C TYR A 47 -24.58 -5.34 5.21
N ASN A 48 -23.93 -6.00 6.17
CA ASN A 48 -22.86 -5.42 6.96
C ASN A 48 -21.51 -5.79 6.34
N SER A 49 -20.81 -4.78 5.82
CA SER A 49 -19.51 -4.95 5.18
C SER A 49 -18.41 -5.40 6.14
N PHE A 50 -18.56 -5.13 7.44
CA PHE A 50 -17.59 -5.48 8.47
C PHE A 50 -17.67 -6.95 8.85
N SER A 51 -18.88 -7.45 9.11
CA SER A 51 -19.15 -8.85 9.47
C SER A 51 -19.36 -9.77 8.26
N LYS A 52 -19.45 -9.20 7.05
CA LYS A 52 -19.68 -9.90 5.77
C LYS A 52 -20.95 -10.77 5.76
N GLN A 53 -22.02 -10.30 6.37
CA GLN A 53 -23.30 -11.00 6.46
C GLN A 53 -24.50 -10.05 6.37
N TRP A 54 -25.68 -10.58 6.00
CA TRP A 54 -26.95 -9.85 6.04
C TRP A 54 -27.52 -9.83 7.45
N GLU A 55 -27.90 -8.65 7.92
CA GLU A 55 -28.45 -8.44 9.26
C GLU A 55 -29.91 -7.99 9.15
N TYR A 56 -30.84 -8.75 9.73
CA TYR A 56 -32.27 -8.41 9.79
C TYR A 56 -32.54 -7.38 10.90
N TYR A 57 -33.58 -6.56 10.80
CA TYR A 57 -34.00 -5.56 11.79
C TYR A 57 -35.54 -5.48 11.79
N THR A 58 -36.20 -5.56 12.95
CA THR A 58 -37.67 -5.46 13.06
C THR A 58 -38.10 -4.00 13.25
N THR A 59 -39.27 -3.62 12.75
CA THR A 59 -39.81 -2.25 12.87
C THR A 59 -40.77 -2.07 14.04
N ASN A 60 -41.33 -3.16 14.57
CA ASN A 60 -42.21 -3.11 15.73
C ASN A 60 -41.41 -2.92 17.02
N ASN A 61 -41.72 -1.81 17.70
CA ASN A 61 -41.05 -1.29 18.90
C ASN A 61 -41.45 -2.03 20.18
N THR A 62 -41.69 -3.34 20.12
CA THR A 62 -41.83 -4.17 21.32
C THR A 62 -40.61 -5.07 21.43
N SER A 63 -39.87 -4.80 22.49
CA SER A 63 -38.73 -5.51 23.06
C SER A 63 -38.85 -7.04 23.02
N GLN A 64 -38.77 -7.67 21.85
CA GLN A 64 -38.16 -8.98 21.76
C GLN A 64 -36.68 -8.74 21.76
N SER A 65 -36.12 -8.83 22.97
CA SER A 65 -34.71 -9.03 23.21
C SER A 65 -34.24 -10.12 22.24
N ARG A 66 -33.62 -9.69 21.14
CA ARG A 66 -32.52 -10.46 20.60
C ARG A 66 -31.65 -10.74 21.80
N GLN A 67 -31.41 -12.02 22.10
CA GLN A 67 -30.14 -12.35 22.72
C GLN A 67 -29.14 -11.55 21.90
N PRO A 68 -28.44 -10.56 22.49
CA PRO A 68 -27.41 -9.85 21.77
C PRO A 68 -26.63 -10.93 21.04
N THR A 69 -26.28 -10.75 19.76
CA THR A 69 -25.03 -11.37 19.33
C THR A 69 -24.07 -10.88 20.38
N GLN A 70 -23.78 -11.74 21.36
CA GLN A 70 -23.00 -11.42 22.53
C GLN A 70 -21.82 -10.71 21.92
N TYR A 71 -21.64 -9.44 22.28
CA TYR A 71 -20.54 -8.65 21.77
C TYR A 71 -19.33 -9.53 22.00
N ARG A 72 -18.90 -10.23 20.95
CA ARG A 72 -17.66 -10.94 20.98
C ARG A 72 -16.74 -9.76 20.90
N ASP A 73 -16.11 -9.48 22.03
CA ASP A 73 -14.95 -8.59 22.05
C ASP A 73 -14.21 -8.88 20.76
N PRO A 74 -13.94 -7.85 19.93
CA PRO A 74 -13.27 -8.03 18.66
C PRO A 74 -12.15 -9.02 18.94
N GLN A 75 -12.19 -10.19 18.28
CA GLN A 75 -11.23 -11.26 18.55
C GLN A 75 -9.89 -10.56 18.64
N GLN A 76 -9.27 -10.61 19.82
CA GLN A 76 -7.96 -9.99 19.99
C GLN A 76 -7.14 -10.58 18.86
N LEU A 77 -6.82 -9.74 17.88
CA LEU A 77 -5.97 -10.14 16.78
C LEU A 77 -4.72 -10.60 17.51
N ASP A 78 -4.47 -11.90 17.43
CA ASP A 78 -3.27 -12.45 18.03
C ASP A 78 -2.12 -11.90 17.19
N ILE A 79 -1.59 -10.77 17.64
CA ILE A 79 -0.50 -10.05 16.99
C ILE A 79 0.70 -10.99 16.85
N SER A 80 0.84 -11.95 17.77
CA SER A 80 1.88 -12.98 17.69
C SER A 80 1.60 -13.97 16.54
N ALA A 81 0.36 -14.42 16.36
CA ALA A 81 -0.01 -15.27 15.22
C ALA A 81 0.18 -14.53 13.89
N LEU A 82 -0.17 -13.24 13.80
CA LEU A 82 0.09 -12.43 12.62
C LEU A 82 1.59 -12.26 12.34
N GLY A 83 2.39 -11.98 13.37
CA GLY A 83 3.84 -11.92 13.29
C GLY A 83 4.43 -13.22 12.77
N ASN A 84 4.06 -14.36 13.36
CA ASN A 84 4.51 -15.69 12.96
C ASN A 84 4.11 -16.03 11.51
N THR A 85 2.92 -15.64 11.08
CA THR A 85 2.45 -15.89 9.71
C THR A 85 3.23 -15.05 8.69
N MET A 86 3.54 -13.80 9.04
CA MET A 86 4.33 -12.90 8.20
C MET A 86 5.79 -13.37 8.10
N GLU A 87 6.39 -13.72 9.23
CA GLU A 87 7.75 -14.28 9.29
C GLU A 87 7.85 -15.58 8.48
N THR A 88 6.87 -16.48 8.60
CA THR A 88 6.82 -17.71 7.80
C THR A 88 6.75 -17.40 6.30
N LYS A 89 5.91 -16.44 5.89
CA LYS A 89 5.82 -16.03 4.48
C LYS A 89 7.12 -15.40 3.97
N GLN A 90 7.80 -14.62 4.81
CA GLN A 90 9.07 -14.01 4.46
C GLN A 90 10.18 -15.05 4.34
N ASN A 91 10.24 -16.00 5.27
CA ASN A 91 11.19 -17.11 5.22
C ASN A 91 10.98 -17.96 3.97
N ASN A 92 9.72 -18.27 3.61
CA ASN A 92 9.40 -18.96 2.36
C ASN A 92 9.82 -18.15 1.13
N TYR A 93 9.57 -16.85 1.11
CA TYR A 93 10.00 -15.97 0.03
C TYR A 93 11.53 -16.03 -0.14
N ASN A 94 12.28 -15.79 0.95
CA ASN A 94 13.74 -15.77 0.94
C ASN A 94 14.32 -17.11 0.45
N TYR A 95 13.81 -18.22 1.00
CA TYR A 95 14.21 -19.56 0.63
C TYR A 95 13.96 -19.85 -0.86
N ASN A 96 12.77 -19.50 -1.36
CA ASN A 96 12.38 -19.75 -2.75
C ASN A 96 13.18 -18.90 -3.74
N VAL A 97 13.46 -17.63 -3.42
CA VAL A 97 14.34 -16.79 -4.24
C VAL A 97 15.75 -17.39 -4.30
N GLN A 98 16.28 -17.86 -3.18
CA GLN A 98 17.58 -18.54 -3.14
C GLN A 98 17.59 -19.82 -3.99
N GLN A 99 16.52 -20.63 -3.91
CA GLN A 99 16.37 -21.83 -4.74
C GLN A 99 16.35 -21.50 -6.24
N LEU A 100 15.62 -20.45 -6.64
CA LEU A 100 15.57 -20.01 -8.03
C LEU A 100 16.96 -19.57 -8.51
N GLN A 101 17.66 -18.76 -7.70
CA GLN A 101 19.01 -18.30 -8.03
C GLN A 101 19.99 -19.47 -8.20
N ASN A 102 19.94 -20.45 -7.29
CA ASN A 102 20.76 -21.66 -7.39
C ASN A 102 20.44 -22.43 -8.68
N SER A 103 19.17 -22.52 -9.06
CA SER A 103 18.75 -23.19 -10.31
C SER A 103 19.27 -22.47 -11.55
N VAL A 104 19.22 -21.13 -11.58
CA VAL A 104 19.81 -20.33 -12.66
C VAL A 104 21.33 -20.54 -12.74
N ASN A 105 22.02 -20.52 -11.61
CA ASN A 105 23.47 -20.77 -11.56
C ASN A 105 23.82 -22.17 -12.10
N ASN A 106 23.07 -23.19 -11.69
CA ASN A 106 23.24 -24.56 -12.18
C ASN A 106 23.01 -24.66 -13.69
N ILE A 107 22.01 -23.94 -14.24
CA ILE A 107 21.78 -23.89 -15.68
C ILE A 107 22.97 -23.25 -16.41
N VAL A 108 23.51 -22.15 -15.89
CA VAL A 108 24.69 -21.50 -16.48
C VAL A 108 25.90 -22.44 -16.47
N GLU A 109 26.11 -23.17 -15.38
CA GLU A 109 27.15 -24.19 -15.30
C GLU A 109 26.93 -25.32 -16.32
N GLN A 110 25.69 -25.81 -16.46
CA GLN A 110 25.33 -26.81 -17.48
C GLN A 110 25.65 -26.34 -18.89
N ILE A 111 25.33 -25.09 -19.24
CA ILE A 111 25.66 -24.49 -20.54
C ILE A 111 27.17 -24.50 -20.78
N ASN A 112 27.96 -24.10 -19.78
CA ASN A 112 29.42 -24.05 -19.88
C ASN A 112 30.05 -25.44 -20.06
N ASN A 113 29.43 -26.47 -19.48
CA ASN A 113 29.88 -27.86 -19.52
C ASN A 113 29.35 -28.65 -20.73
N LEU A 114 28.58 -28.05 -21.64
CA LEU A 114 28.14 -28.72 -22.87
C LEU A 114 29.35 -29.11 -23.74
N ASP A 115 29.26 -30.24 -24.43
CA ASP A 115 30.25 -30.65 -25.43
C ASP A 115 29.96 -29.94 -26.78
N LEU A 116 30.19 -28.63 -26.81
CA LEU A 116 29.94 -27.73 -27.94
C LEU A 116 31.07 -26.71 -28.08
N PRO A 117 31.29 -26.13 -29.27
CA PRO A 117 32.18 -24.99 -29.45
C PRO A 117 31.77 -23.79 -28.57
N ASP A 118 32.75 -23.03 -28.09
CA ASP A 118 32.53 -21.91 -27.16
C ASP A 118 31.57 -20.84 -27.72
N GLU A 119 31.62 -20.58 -29.03
CA GLU A 119 30.70 -19.65 -29.69
C GLU A 119 29.22 -20.09 -29.54
N GLN A 120 28.96 -21.39 -29.58
CA GLN A 120 27.60 -21.92 -29.45
C GLN A 120 27.15 -21.91 -28.00
N LYS A 121 28.04 -22.22 -27.05
CA LYS A 121 27.77 -22.05 -25.61
C LYS A 121 27.40 -20.61 -25.30
N GLN A 122 28.14 -19.66 -25.87
CA GLN A 122 27.87 -18.24 -25.72
C GLN A 122 26.52 -17.86 -26.32
N ALA A 123 26.19 -18.34 -27.52
CA ALA A 123 24.89 -18.08 -28.14
C ALA A 123 23.71 -18.67 -27.33
N ILE A 124 23.88 -19.87 -26.75
CA ILE A 124 22.89 -20.50 -25.86
C ILE A 124 22.73 -19.67 -24.59
N TYR A 125 23.85 -19.26 -23.96
CA TYR A 125 23.84 -18.43 -22.77
C TYR A 125 23.12 -17.11 -22.99
N GLN A 126 23.43 -16.38 -24.08
CA GLN A 126 22.78 -15.10 -24.41
C GLN A 126 21.28 -15.27 -24.65
N ASN A 127 20.87 -16.32 -25.38
CA ASN A 127 19.45 -16.61 -25.58
C ASN A 127 18.75 -16.95 -24.27
N PHE A 128 19.37 -17.73 -23.39
CA PHE A 128 18.81 -18.07 -22.09
C PHE A 128 18.67 -16.82 -21.20
N GLN A 129 19.69 -15.96 -21.13
CA GLN A 129 19.61 -14.69 -20.39
C GLN A 129 18.47 -13.81 -20.92
N GLN A 130 18.39 -13.65 -22.24
CA GLN A 130 17.41 -12.77 -22.87
C GLN A 130 15.98 -13.28 -22.76
N GLN A 131 15.74 -14.57 -23.05
CA GLN A 131 14.38 -15.13 -23.13
C GLN A 131 13.87 -15.60 -21.77
N CYS A 132 14.76 -15.93 -20.84
CA CYS A 132 14.38 -16.52 -19.56
C CYS A 132 14.62 -15.57 -18.39
N VAL A 133 15.87 -15.20 -18.14
CA VAL A 133 16.24 -14.41 -16.94
C VAL A 133 15.60 -13.02 -16.98
N ASN A 134 15.69 -12.32 -18.13
CA ASN A 134 15.09 -11.00 -18.28
C ASN A 134 13.56 -11.03 -18.18
N GLU A 135 12.90 -12.06 -18.70
CA GLU A 135 11.46 -12.21 -18.61
C GLU A 135 10.99 -12.53 -17.19
N LEU A 136 11.76 -13.31 -16.43
CA LEU A 136 11.49 -13.50 -14.99
C LEU A 136 11.59 -12.19 -14.22
N ASN A 137 12.61 -11.37 -14.48
CA ASN A 137 12.78 -10.09 -13.79
C ASN A 137 11.64 -9.10 -14.09
N ARG A 138 11.01 -9.21 -15.26
CA ARG A 138 9.84 -8.40 -15.64
C ARG A 138 8.52 -8.94 -15.10
N THR A 139 8.45 -10.23 -14.79
CA THR A 139 7.21 -10.89 -14.39
C THR A 139 6.99 -10.76 -12.89
N LYS A 140 5.79 -10.34 -12.48
CA LYS A 140 5.40 -10.31 -11.06
C LYS A 140 5.11 -11.72 -10.56
N ILE A 141 6.07 -12.33 -9.90
CA ILE A 141 5.99 -13.70 -9.39
C ILE A 141 5.76 -13.69 -7.87
N ASN A 142 4.91 -14.60 -7.39
CA ASN A 142 4.72 -14.81 -5.96
C ASN A 142 5.72 -15.82 -5.39
N TYR A 143 6.90 -15.36 -5.00
CA TYR A 143 7.93 -16.22 -4.39
C TYR A 143 7.59 -16.69 -2.98
N SER A 144 6.51 -16.22 -2.34
CA SER A 144 6.05 -16.82 -1.08
C SER A 144 5.40 -18.20 -1.28
N SER A 145 5.23 -18.65 -2.53
CA SER A 145 4.65 -19.94 -2.91
C SER A 145 5.71 -20.88 -3.47
N ALA A 146 5.94 -22.01 -2.78
CA ALA A 146 6.86 -23.04 -3.26
C ALA A 146 6.38 -23.66 -4.59
N ASN A 147 5.07 -23.84 -4.77
CA ASN A 147 4.50 -24.37 -6.01
C ASN A 147 4.78 -23.45 -7.21
N GLU A 148 4.64 -22.14 -7.02
CA GLU A 148 4.91 -21.16 -8.06
C GLU A 148 6.40 -21.13 -8.43
N THR A 149 7.26 -21.18 -7.41
CA THR A 149 8.72 -21.23 -7.58
C THR A 149 9.15 -22.49 -8.33
N ASN A 150 8.63 -23.66 -7.95
CA ASN A 150 8.91 -24.93 -8.62
C ASN A 150 8.44 -24.95 -10.08
N ARG A 151 7.27 -24.35 -10.35
CA ARG A 151 6.74 -24.20 -11.73
C ARG A 151 7.71 -23.39 -12.60
N ILE A 152 8.27 -22.31 -12.05
CA ILE A 152 9.22 -21.45 -12.75
C ILE A 152 10.56 -22.15 -12.98
N ILE A 153 11.09 -22.82 -11.95
CA ILE A 153 12.33 -23.60 -12.08
C ILE A 153 12.17 -24.65 -13.18
N LYS A 154 11.04 -25.37 -13.22
CA LYS A 154 10.75 -26.31 -14.30
C LYS A 154 10.72 -25.63 -15.67
N TRP A 155 10.03 -24.50 -15.79
CA TRP A 155 9.97 -23.74 -17.03
C TRP A 155 11.35 -23.26 -17.52
N LEU A 156 12.26 -22.91 -16.60
CA LEU A 156 13.63 -22.53 -16.94
C LEU A 156 14.40 -23.68 -17.60
N TYR A 157 14.34 -24.89 -17.02
CA TYR A 157 14.99 -26.07 -17.59
C TYR A 157 14.35 -26.49 -18.93
N ASP A 158 13.02 -26.44 -19.04
CA ASP A 158 12.32 -26.74 -20.30
C ASP A 158 12.73 -25.75 -21.40
N SER A 159 12.81 -24.46 -21.08
CA SER A 159 13.25 -23.41 -22.00
C SER A 159 14.70 -23.59 -22.44
N LEU A 160 15.61 -23.91 -21.51
CA LEU A 160 16.99 -24.23 -21.83
C LEU A 160 17.09 -25.38 -22.84
N ASN A 161 16.36 -26.47 -22.61
CA ASN A 161 16.37 -27.63 -23.52
C ASN A 161 15.90 -27.27 -24.93
N ILE A 162 14.92 -26.36 -25.06
CA ILE A 162 14.48 -25.86 -26.37
C ILE A 162 15.59 -25.04 -27.04
N ILE A 163 16.26 -24.16 -26.29
CA ILE A 163 17.35 -23.33 -26.80
C ILE A 163 18.52 -24.20 -27.30
N ILE A 164 18.94 -25.19 -26.50
CA ILE A 164 20.02 -26.13 -26.87
C ILE A 164 19.66 -26.88 -28.16
N LYS A 165 18.44 -27.43 -28.26
CA LYS A 165 17.99 -28.15 -29.47
C LYS A 165 18.02 -27.26 -30.71
N LYS A 166 17.60 -25.99 -30.59
CA LYS A 166 17.65 -25.04 -31.71
C LYS A 166 19.09 -24.75 -32.15
N ALA A 167 20.00 -24.54 -31.21
CA ALA A 167 21.41 -24.27 -31.48
C ALA A 167 22.11 -25.46 -32.16
N GLN A 168 21.80 -26.70 -31.76
CA GLN A 168 22.33 -27.90 -32.40
C GLN A 168 21.77 -28.09 -33.82
N ALA A 169 20.49 -27.82 -34.04
CA ALA A 169 19.85 -27.96 -35.35
C ALA A 169 20.37 -26.96 -36.40
N SER A 170 20.79 -25.76 -36.00
CA SER A 170 21.43 -24.80 -36.93
C SER A 170 22.75 -25.31 -37.49
N ASN A 171 23.53 -26.10 -36.73
CA ASN A 171 24.80 -26.64 -37.21
C ASN A 171 24.63 -27.70 -38.29
N THR A 172 23.60 -28.55 -38.17
CA THR A 172 23.35 -29.61 -39.15
C THR A 172 22.98 -29.05 -40.51
N LYS A 173 22.40 -27.84 -40.58
CA LYS A 173 22.07 -27.18 -41.84
C LYS A 173 23.28 -26.52 -42.52
N SER A 174 24.28 -26.08 -41.74
CA SER A 174 25.50 -25.47 -42.28
C SER A 174 26.44 -26.49 -42.92
N PHE A 175 26.38 -27.77 -42.55
CA PHE A 175 27.28 -28.81 -43.09
C PHE A 175 26.79 -29.44 -44.40
N ASN A 176 25.56 -29.18 -44.84
CA ASN A 176 24.98 -29.76 -46.05
C ASN A 176 24.84 -28.77 -47.23
N SER A 177 25.34 -27.53 -47.11
CA SER A 177 25.29 -26.55 -48.22
C SER A 177 26.58 -26.45 -49.04
N ASP A 178 27.70 -27.02 -48.59
CA ASP A 178 29.02 -26.68 -49.15
C ASP A 178 29.68 -27.85 -49.90
N GLN A 179 28.88 -28.60 -50.68
CA GLN A 179 29.38 -29.35 -51.84
C GLN A 179 28.70 -28.83 -53.10
N ASN A 180 29.21 -27.71 -53.61
CA ASN A 180 29.32 -27.30 -55.03
C ASN A 180 29.31 -25.78 -55.15
N ASN A 181 30.47 -25.12 -54.95
CA ASN A 181 31.02 -24.31 -56.05
C ASN A 181 32.44 -23.82 -55.76
N TYR A 182 33.19 -23.77 -56.85
CA TYR A 182 34.63 -23.57 -56.93
C TYR A 182 35.00 -22.08 -57.02
N SER A 183 36.19 -21.76 -56.48
CA SER A 183 37.20 -20.81 -56.99
C SER A 183 37.34 -19.41 -56.38
N ASN A 184 38.59 -19.15 -55.98
CA ASN A 184 39.37 -17.91 -56.14
C ASN A 184 39.02 -16.67 -55.30
N ALA A 185 39.88 -16.31 -54.34
CA ALA A 185 41.13 -15.56 -54.58
C ALA A 185 41.62 -14.84 -53.29
N ASN A 186 42.88 -15.13 -52.94
CA ASN A 186 43.95 -14.24 -52.45
C ASN A 186 43.78 -13.17 -51.33
N ALA A 187 44.87 -13.14 -50.54
CA ALA A 187 45.52 -12.02 -49.84
C ALA A 187 44.96 -11.66 -48.44
N ALA A 188 45.69 -12.01 -47.37
CA ALA A 188 46.72 -11.17 -46.67
C ALA A 188 46.03 -10.35 -45.57
N GLU A 189 46.53 -10.10 -44.37
CA GLU A 189 47.76 -10.31 -43.62
C GLU A 189 47.41 -9.92 -42.16
N ASN A 190 48.11 -10.47 -41.16
CA ASN A 190 48.50 -9.89 -39.84
C ASN A 190 47.48 -9.04 -39.02
N ASP A 191 47.36 -9.14 -37.70
CA ASP A 191 48.42 -9.29 -36.71
C ASP A 191 47.82 -9.54 -35.30
N ASN A 192 48.74 -9.86 -34.39
CA ASN A 192 48.60 -10.49 -33.10
C ASN A 192 48.09 -9.61 -31.94
N ASN A 193 47.72 -10.35 -30.88
CA ASN A 193 47.94 -10.06 -29.46
C ASN A 193 47.12 -8.96 -28.76
N SER A 194 46.23 -9.38 -27.86
CA SER A 194 46.17 -8.77 -26.53
C SER A 194 45.67 -9.77 -25.48
N SER A 195 46.53 -9.96 -24.50
CA SER A 195 46.47 -10.81 -23.32
C SER A 195 45.19 -10.69 -22.49
N VAL A 196 44.66 -11.87 -22.20
CA VAL A 196 44.14 -12.35 -20.91
C VAL A 196 44.44 -11.44 -19.71
N GLN A 197 43.39 -10.83 -19.14
CA GLN A 197 43.23 -10.70 -17.70
C GLN A 197 41.77 -11.05 -17.34
N LYS A 198 41.57 -12.33 -17.00
CA LYS A 198 40.38 -12.80 -16.28
C LYS A 198 40.41 -12.26 -14.86
N SER A 199 39.84 -11.07 -14.64
CA SER A 199 39.39 -10.70 -13.30
C SER A 199 38.05 -11.40 -13.05
N LYS A 200 38.08 -12.49 -12.27
CA LYS A 200 36.90 -13.02 -11.57
C LYS A 200 36.31 -11.86 -10.76
N LYS A 201 35.21 -11.31 -11.25
CA LYS A 201 34.41 -10.35 -10.50
C LYS A 201 33.24 -11.15 -9.96
N ASP A 202 33.42 -11.65 -8.74
CA ASP A 202 32.34 -12.21 -7.92
C ASP A 202 31.34 -11.08 -7.65
N TYR A 203 30.36 -10.92 -8.54
CA TYR A 203 29.23 -10.02 -8.29
C TYR A 203 28.25 -10.72 -7.35
N SER A 204 28.45 -10.40 -6.07
CA SER A 204 27.51 -10.54 -4.97
C SER A 204 26.07 -10.16 -5.38
N ASN A 205 25.22 -11.16 -5.59
CA ASN A 205 23.78 -11.01 -5.88
C ASN A 205 22.89 -11.08 -4.62
N SER A 206 23.42 -10.73 -3.46
CA SER A 206 22.67 -10.64 -2.20
C SER A 206 21.85 -9.34 -2.03
N TYR A 207 22.00 -8.36 -2.94
CA TYR A 207 21.53 -6.99 -2.71
C TYR A 207 20.05 -6.74 -3.03
N PHE A 208 19.38 -7.62 -3.78
CA PHE A 208 17.97 -7.45 -4.13
C PHE A 208 17.00 -7.82 -2.98
N ASN A 209 17.41 -8.65 -2.02
CA ASN A 209 16.51 -9.30 -1.07
C ASN A 209 16.16 -8.50 0.20
N MET A 210 16.94 -7.48 0.57
CA MET A 210 16.68 -6.73 1.82
C MET A 210 15.98 -5.39 1.59
N TYR A 211 16.11 -4.83 0.38
CA TYR A 211 15.66 -3.46 0.11
C TYR A 211 14.24 -3.38 -0.47
N ASP A 212 13.74 -4.37 -1.22
CA ASP A 212 12.36 -4.31 -1.76
C ASP A 212 11.31 -4.34 -0.63
N GLN A 213 11.51 -5.16 0.41
CA GLN A 213 10.55 -5.24 1.52
C GLN A 213 10.58 -3.97 2.39
N ASN A 214 11.77 -3.52 2.79
CA ASN A 214 11.93 -2.30 3.59
C ASN A 214 11.37 -1.06 2.87
N PHE A 215 11.57 -0.95 1.55
CA PHE A 215 10.97 0.13 0.76
C PHE A 215 9.45 0.01 0.64
N ARG A 216 8.89 -1.20 0.50
CA ARG A 216 7.43 -1.40 0.50
C ARG A 216 6.80 -1.04 1.84
N GLU A 217 7.44 -1.39 2.94
CA GLU A 217 6.99 -1.03 4.27
C GLU A 217 7.02 0.49 4.48
N LEU A 218 8.11 1.15 4.04
CA LEU A 218 8.20 2.60 4.01
C LEU A 218 7.11 3.24 3.13
N ASP A 219 6.79 2.66 1.98
CA ASP A 219 5.75 3.17 1.07
C ASP A 219 4.34 3.06 1.65
N VAL A 220 4.05 1.94 2.32
CA VAL A 220 2.79 1.77 3.05
C VAL A 220 2.68 2.78 4.20
N ALA A 221 3.76 2.97 4.97
CA ALA A 221 3.80 3.96 6.06
C ALA A 221 3.64 5.40 5.54
N ALA A 222 4.37 5.76 4.47
CA ALA A 222 4.30 7.06 3.83
C ALA A 222 2.88 7.38 3.32
N LYS A 223 2.24 6.44 2.61
CA LYS A 223 0.87 6.61 2.10
C LYS A 223 -0.15 6.80 3.23
N LYS A 224 -0.05 5.98 4.28
CA LYS A 224 -0.92 6.08 5.46
C LYS A 224 -0.80 7.46 6.13
N ASN A 225 0.42 7.99 6.25
CA ASN A 225 0.65 9.29 6.87
C ASN A 225 0.26 10.44 5.95
N TYR A 226 0.57 10.36 4.64
CA TYR A 226 0.15 11.35 3.65
C TYR A 226 -1.37 11.58 3.67
N ASP A 227 -2.19 10.52 3.69
CA ASP A 227 -3.64 10.67 3.69
C ASP A 227 -4.19 11.45 4.90
N LYS A 228 -3.49 11.41 6.04
CA LYS A 228 -3.85 12.19 7.24
C LYS A 228 -3.54 13.67 7.10
N ILE A 229 -2.50 14.03 6.34
CA ILE A 229 -1.96 15.41 6.28
C ILE A 229 -2.01 16.06 4.89
N LYS A 230 -2.58 15.40 3.88
CA LYS A 230 -2.63 15.82 2.46
C LYS A 230 -3.24 17.20 2.20
N HIS A 231 -3.92 17.77 3.19
CA HIS A 231 -4.50 19.11 3.12
C HIS A 231 -3.52 20.22 3.52
N THR A 232 -2.28 19.89 3.88
CA THR A 232 -1.24 20.87 4.23
C THR A 232 -0.28 21.10 3.06
N LEU A 233 0.13 22.36 2.87
CA LEU A 233 1.12 22.72 1.84
C LEU A 233 2.45 21.97 2.06
N ILE A 234 2.84 21.78 3.32
CA ILE A 234 4.07 21.08 3.73
C ILE A 234 4.00 19.59 3.36
N ALA A 235 2.86 18.93 3.55
CA ALA A 235 2.69 17.54 3.12
C ALA A 235 2.82 17.37 1.61
N ASN A 236 2.35 18.35 0.82
CA ASN A 236 2.48 18.28 -0.64
C ASN A 236 3.94 18.40 -1.08
N VAL A 237 4.72 19.28 -0.46
CA VAL A 237 6.17 19.41 -0.74
C VAL A 237 6.93 18.14 -0.34
N ILE A 238 6.66 17.59 0.85
CA ILE A 238 7.33 16.37 1.33
C ILE A 238 6.91 15.15 0.52
N SER A 239 5.62 15.01 0.19
CA SER A 239 5.10 13.93 -0.66
C SER A 239 5.71 13.96 -2.06
N LYS A 240 5.88 15.17 -2.62
CA LYS A 240 6.58 15.36 -3.89
C LYS A 240 8.03 14.88 -3.80
N SER A 241 8.79 15.31 -2.79
CA SER A 241 10.18 14.87 -2.58
C SER A 241 10.29 13.36 -2.33
N TYR A 242 9.38 12.79 -1.54
CA TYR A 242 9.27 11.34 -1.34
C TYR A 242 9.06 10.60 -2.66
N LYS A 243 8.13 11.08 -3.50
CA LYS A 243 7.86 10.49 -4.81
C LYS A 243 9.05 10.59 -5.76
N GLU A 244 9.73 11.74 -5.79
CA GLU A 244 10.94 11.93 -6.59
C GLU A 244 12.05 10.93 -6.19
N ASN A 245 12.28 10.75 -4.89
CA ASN A 245 13.24 9.76 -4.38
C ASN A 245 12.84 8.31 -4.73
N LEU A 246 11.54 8.00 -4.68
CA LEU A 246 11.04 6.68 -5.04
C LEU A 246 11.18 6.41 -6.55
N ASP A 247 10.89 7.40 -7.39
CA ASP A 247 11.05 7.30 -8.84
C ASP A 247 12.54 7.14 -9.22
N GLU A 248 13.45 7.85 -8.53
CA GLU A 248 14.90 7.68 -8.69
C GLU A 248 15.37 6.26 -8.31
N PHE A 249 14.83 5.69 -7.22
CA PHE A 249 15.10 4.31 -6.81
C PHE A 249 14.76 3.32 -7.94
N TYR A 250 13.53 3.41 -8.45
CA TYR A 250 13.07 2.51 -9.50
C TYR A 250 13.87 2.69 -10.79
N SER A 251 14.23 3.92 -11.15
CA SER A 251 15.06 4.20 -12.34
C SER A 251 16.48 3.64 -12.22
N LEU A 252 17.12 3.79 -11.05
CA LEU A 252 18.44 3.21 -10.79
C LEU A 252 18.40 1.68 -10.74
N ALA A 253 17.31 1.10 -10.22
CA ALA A 253 17.08 -0.35 -10.23
C ALA A 253 16.95 -0.89 -11.66
N GLU A 254 16.16 -0.22 -12.50
CA GLU A 254 15.95 -0.58 -13.91
C GLU A 254 17.25 -0.52 -14.72
N ARG A 255 18.13 0.44 -14.41
CA ARG A 255 19.43 0.60 -15.09
C ARG A 255 20.56 -0.26 -14.50
N PHE A 256 20.29 -1.09 -13.48
CA PHE A 256 21.30 -1.85 -12.74
C PHE A 256 22.43 -0.98 -12.12
N GLU A 257 22.17 0.31 -11.88
CA GLU A 257 23.12 1.24 -11.25
C GLU A 257 22.97 1.28 -9.72
N LEU A 258 22.02 0.50 -9.19
CA LEU A 258 21.71 0.41 -7.77
C LEU A 258 22.78 -0.43 -7.05
N ASN A 259 23.75 0.26 -6.45
CA ASN A 259 24.75 -0.34 -5.57
C ASN A 259 24.44 -0.03 -4.09
N GLU A 260 25.17 -0.66 -3.17
CA GLU A 260 24.97 -0.51 -1.72
C GLU A 260 25.01 0.95 -1.24
N ALA A 261 25.92 1.76 -1.79
CA ALA A 261 26.08 3.15 -1.37
C ALA A 261 24.87 3.99 -1.78
N ASN A 262 24.44 3.89 -3.05
CA ASN A 262 23.30 4.64 -3.57
C ASN A 262 21.97 4.16 -2.98
N SER A 263 21.83 2.84 -2.76
CA SER A 263 20.61 2.27 -2.15
C SER A 263 20.45 2.69 -0.70
N LYS A 264 21.53 2.67 0.08
CA LYS A 264 21.54 3.11 1.48
C LYS A 264 21.24 4.60 1.60
N LYS A 265 21.80 5.43 0.70
CA LYS A 265 21.49 6.85 0.63
C LYS A 265 19.99 7.07 0.39
N LEU A 266 19.43 6.48 -0.67
CA LEU A 266 18.01 6.62 -0.99
C LEU A 266 17.10 6.09 0.13
N TYR A 267 17.46 4.96 0.75
CA TYR A 267 16.71 4.43 1.88
C TYR A 267 16.65 5.43 3.04
N ASN A 268 17.79 6.04 3.39
CA ASN A 268 17.84 7.04 4.45
C ASN A 268 17.03 8.30 4.08
N ASP A 269 17.09 8.76 2.84
CA ASP A 269 16.33 9.92 2.35
C ASP A 269 14.82 9.65 2.39
N VAL A 270 14.40 8.43 2.04
CA VAL A 270 12.99 8.01 2.14
C VAL A 270 12.57 7.85 3.60
N LEU A 271 13.36 7.17 4.43
CA LEU A 271 13.08 6.99 5.86
C LEU A 271 12.95 8.35 6.58
N TYR A 272 13.84 9.29 6.28
CA TYR A 272 13.77 10.67 6.80
C TYR A 272 12.44 11.33 6.46
N ASN A 273 12.01 11.25 5.19
CA ASN A 273 10.71 11.78 4.77
C ASN A 273 9.54 11.08 5.48
N VAL A 274 9.59 9.76 5.67
CA VAL A 274 8.55 9.03 6.40
C VAL A 274 8.48 9.46 7.87
N VAL A 275 9.62 9.61 8.54
CA VAL A 275 9.68 10.08 9.93
C VAL A 275 9.11 11.49 10.07
N ILE A 276 9.43 12.39 9.13
CA ILE A 276 8.83 13.72 9.12
C ILE A 276 7.32 13.64 8.90
N LEU A 277 6.85 12.86 7.93
CA LEU A 277 5.42 12.67 7.67
C LEU A 277 4.70 12.11 8.90
N ASP A 278 5.31 11.18 9.64
CA ASP A 278 4.75 10.61 10.86
C ASP A 278 4.67 11.65 11.99
N ASN A 279 5.76 12.37 12.23
CA ASN A 279 5.80 13.46 13.21
C ASN A 279 4.76 14.55 12.89
N LEU A 280 4.64 14.93 11.62
CA LEU A 280 3.63 15.89 11.16
C LEU A 280 2.21 15.34 11.32
N ALA A 281 1.99 14.05 11.02
CA ALA A 281 0.70 13.40 11.18
C ALA A 281 0.27 13.33 12.66
N ASN A 282 1.22 13.12 13.56
CA ASN A 282 0.96 13.11 15.01
C ASN A 282 0.78 14.53 15.59
N SER A 283 1.34 15.53 14.92
CA SER A 283 1.21 16.96 15.27
C SER A 283 -0.03 17.63 14.65
N TYR A 284 -0.72 16.93 13.73
CA TYR A 284 -1.85 17.46 12.99
C TYR A 284 -3.17 17.19 13.71
N HIS A 285 -3.89 18.26 14.00
CA HIS A 285 -5.16 18.23 14.70
C HIS A 285 -6.26 18.79 13.79
N ARG A 286 -7.30 17.96 13.57
CA ARG A 286 -8.48 18.39 12.81
C ARG A 286 -9.28 19.38 13.63
N VAL A 287 -9.55 20.55 13.06
CA VAL A 287 -10.36 21.58 13.70
C VAL A 287 -11.83 21.33 13.37
N LYS A 288 -12.65 21.16 14.40
CA LYS A 288 -14.11 20.97 14.28
C LYS A 288 -14.84 22.30 14.06
N ARG A 289 -14.35 23.35 14.73
CA ARG A 289 -15.02 24.64 14.82
C ARG A 289 -14.01 25.72 15.20
N ILE A 290 -14.18 26.92 14.67
CA ILE A 290 -13.42 28.12 15.07
C ILE A 290 -14.40 29.18 15.51
N THR A 291 -14.22 29.71 16.72
CA THR A 291 -15.02 30.83 17.23
C THR A 291 -14.11 32.02 17.54
N TYR A 292 -14.44 33.19 17.00
CA TYR A 292 -13.76 34.46 17.25
C TYR A 292 -14.53 35.29 18.29
N PHE A 293 -13.82 35.78 19.29
CA PHE A 293 -14.33 36.59 20.38
C PHE A 293 -13.67 37.97 20.34
N ASN A 294 -14.45 39.02 20.64
CA ASN A 294 -13.88 40.36 20.86
C ASN A 294 -13.30 40.49 22.28
N SER A 295 -12.70 41.65 22.56
CA SER A 295 -12.14 42.01 23.88
C SER A 295 -13.15 42.03 25.04
N LYS A 296 -14.46 41.99 24.77
CA LYS A 296 -15.54 41.88 25.77
C LYS A 296 -16.04 40.44 25.92
N ASN A 297 -15.31 39.45 25.42
CA ASN A 297 -15.69 38.03 25.39
C ASN A 297 -17.02 37.74 24.67
N SER A 298 -17.46 38.62 23.77
CA SER A 298 -18.65 38.37 22.95
C SER A 298 -18.25 37.67 21.66
N ILE A 299 -19.03 36.66 21.24
CA ILE A 299 -18.83 35.96 19.97
C ILE A 299 -19.08 36.93 18.82
N VAL A 300 -18.09 37.09 17.96
CA VAL A 300 -18.17 37.93 16.75
C VAL A 300 -18.37 37.07 15.50
N LYS A 301 -17.68 35.92 15.42
CA LYS A 301 -17.79 34.99 14.28
C LYS A 301 -17.67 33.56 14.75
N ASP A 302 -18.42 32.67 14.12
CA ASP A 302 -18.37 31.24 14.38
C ASP A 302 -18.36 30.48 13.05
N SER A 303 -17.42 29.55 12.87
CA SER A 303 -17.19 28.85 11.61
C SER A 303 -17.00 27.35 11.85
N ASN A 304 -17.67 26.55 11.02
CA ASN A 304 -17.50 25.10 10.95
C ASN A 304 -16.70 24.68 9.69
N ASP A 305 -15.82 25.56 9.20
CA ASP A 305 -15.03 25.29 7.99
C ASP A 305 -14.12 24.06 8.19
N LEU A 306 -14.48 22.98 7.50
CA LEU A 306 -13.78 21.70 7.54
C LEU A 306 -12.37 21.76 6.94
N ASN A 307 -12.01 22.84 6.25
CA ASN A 307 -10.66 23.05 5.70
C ASN A 307 -9.71 23.72 6.70
N SER A 308 -10.20 24.09 7.88
CA SER A 308 -9.36 24.62 8.95
C SER A 308 -8.53 23.51 9.58
N TYR A 309 -7.26 23.81 9.86
CA TYR A 309 -6.36 22.88 10.53
C TYR A 309 -5.50 23.58 11.58
N LEU A 310 -4.97 22.76 12.47
CA LEU A 310 -4.02 23.16 13.50
C LEU A 310 -2.91 22.12 13.55
N MET A 311 -1.66 22.55 13.43
CA MET A 311 -0.49 21.71 13.54
C MET A 311 0.39 22.24 14.67
N ILE A 312 0.67 21.41 15.67
CA ILE A 312 1.39 21.78 16.89
C ILE A 312 2.71 21.03 16.92
N ASP A 313 3.82 21.75 16.72
CA ASP A 313 5.18 21.24 16.90
C ASP A 313 5.72 21.62 18.29
N SER A 314 6.86 21.04 18.67
CA SER A 314 7.64 21.45 19.85
C SER A 314 8.01 22.95 19.88
N LYS A 315 8.20 23.59 18.72
CA LYS A 315 8.70 24.97 18.62
C LYS A 315 7.68 25.96 18.07
N PHE A 316 6.62 25.49 17.43
CA PHE A 316 5.67 26.38 16.77
C PHE A 316 4.30 25.78 16.57
N VAL A 317 3.34 26.65 16.29
CA VAL A 317 2.00 26.29 15.86
C VAL A 317 1.74 26.88 14.47
N HIS A 318 1.32 26.03 13.54
CA HIS A 318 0.88 26.43 12.20
C HIS A 318 -0.62 26.17 12.09
N PHE A 319 -1.39 27.17 11.67
CA PHE A 319 -2.84 27.05 11.62
C PHE A 319 -3.44 27.86 10.49
N LYS A 320 -4.62 27.44 10.06
CA LYS A 320 -5.40 28.13 9.04
C LYS A 320 -6.68 28.69 9.64
N THR A 321 -6.90 29.98 9.45
CA THR A 321 -8.10 30.65 9.96
C THR A 321 -9.34 30.31 9.15
N ALA A 322 -10.52 30.61 9.70
CA ALA A 322 -11.81 30.52 9.02
C ALA A 322 -11.95 31.46 7.79
N THR A 323 -10.95 32.29 7.49
CA THR A 323 -10.86 33.10 6.26
C THR A 323 -9.81 32.55 5.31
N ASN A 324 -9.38 31.31 5.50
CA ASN A 324 -8.39 30.60 4.69
C ASN A 324 -6.97 31.22 4.76
N ILE A 325 -6.69 32.05 5.78
CA ILE A 325 -5.38 32.69 5.96
C ILE A 325 -4.51 31.78 6.84
N GLU A 326 -3.34 31.42 6.32
CA GLU A 326 -2.34 30.63 7.06
C GLU A 326 -1.52 31.53 7.99
N ASN A 327 -1.31 31.07 9.21
CA ASN A 327 -0.63 31.81 10.27
C ASN A 327 0.31 30.91 11.05
N TYR A 328 1.38 31.52 11.55
CA TYR A 328 2.40 30.88 12.35
C TYR A 328 2.54 31.59 13.71
N ARG A 329 2.81 30.82 14.75
CA ARG A 329 3.15 31.33 16.08
C ARG A 329 4.27 30.51 16.71
N ASP A 330 5.16 31.20 17.40
CA ASP A 330 6.27 30.62 18.13
C ASP A 330 5.79 30.04 19.47
N LEU A 331 6.32 28.88 19.86
CA LEU A 331 6.04 28.18 21.12
C LEU A 331 7.28 28.09 22.05
N THR A 332 8.34 28.86 21.80
CA THR A 332 9.58 28.83 22.58
C THR A 332 9.44 29.46 23.97
N ASP A 333 8.68 30.55 24.13
CA ASP A 333 8.41 31.19 25.43
C ASP A 333 7.24 30.52 26.16
N LYS A 334 7.49 29.31 26.66
CA LYS A 334 6.50 28.45 27.33
C LYS A 334 6.45 28.68 28.83
N THR A 335 5.26 28.98 29.35
CA THR A 335 4.95 29.00 30.79
C THR A 335 3.78 28.07 31.09
N TYR A 336 3.93 27.15 32.05
CA TYR A 336 2.81 26.29 32.46
C TYR A 336 1.86 27.02 33.41
N ASN A 337 0.54 26.93 33.15
CA ASN A 337 -0.50 27.50 33.99
C ASN A 337 -1.28 26.39 34.72
N PRO A 338 -0.96 26.09 35.99
CA PRO A 338 -1.59 24.98 36.71
C PRO A 338 -3.08 25.23 36.98
N LYS A 339 -3.51 26.50 37.10
CA LYS A 339 -4.93 26.83 37.36
C LYS A 339 -5.84 26.49 36.18
N LYS A 340 -5.31 26.55 34.96
CA LYS A 340 -6.04 26.23 33.73
C LYS A 340 -5.71 24.85 33.16
N SER A 341 -4.77 24.12 33.78
CA SER A 341 -4.26 22.82 33.29
C SER A 341 -3.82 22.91 31.83
N GLY A 342 -2.81 23.74 31.56
CA GLY A 342 -2.31 23.95 30.21
C GLY A 342 -1.07 24.84 30.14
N SER A 343 -0.53 24.98 28.94
CA SER A 343 0.64 25.80 28.65
C SER A 343 0.25 27.12 27.97
N GLU A 344 0.84 28.20 28.44
CA GLU A 344 0.75 29.56 27.91
C GLU A 344 2.04 29.88 27.14
N TYR A 345 1.89 30.46 25.96
CA TYR A 345 3.00 30.84 25.08
C TYR A 345 2.86 32.30 24.68
N LYS A 346 3.97 33.04 24.62
CA LYS A 346 3.98 34.45 24.19
C LYS A 346 4.90 34.63 22.99
N SER A 347 4.51 35.51 22.08
CA SER A 347 5.30 35.84 20.89
C SER A 347 5.04 37.28 20.48
N LYS A 348 5.87 37.82 19.57
CA LYS A 348 5.63 39.14 18.97
C LYS A 348 4.27 39.28 18.25
N TYR A 349 3.60 38.17 17.96
CA TYR A 349 2.30 38.13 17.28
C TYR A 349 1.11 37.81 18.21
N GLY A 350 1.31 37.85 19.52
CA GLY A 350 0.29 37.58 20.53
C GLY A 350 0.59 36.34 21.36
N ALA A 351 -0.43 35.86 22.08
CA ALA A 351 -0.30 34.76 23.03
C ALA A 351 -1.15 33.54 22.64
N ILE A 352 -0.73 32.35 23.08
CA ILE A 352 -1.43 31.08 22.85
C ILE A 352 -1.66 30.38 24.17
N PHE A 353 -2.84 29.79 24.34
CA PHE A 353 -3.10 28.83 25.41
C PHE A 353 -3.47 27.46 24.83
N ILE A 354 -2.75 26.42 25.27
CA ILE A 354 -2.96 25.02 24.90
C ILE A 354 -3.26 24.21 26.17
N PRO A 355 -4.49 23.71 26.38
CA PRO A 355 -4.85 22.85 27.51
C PRO A 355 -4.21 21.47 27.39
N ASP A 356 -3.98 20.81 28.52
CA ASP A 356 -3.32 19.50 28.59
C ASP A 356 -4.11 18.39 27.87
N ASP A 357 -5.44 18.52 27.83
CA ASP A 357 -6.34 17.56 27.16
C ASP A 357 -6.52 17.80 25.66
N LEU A 358 -5.91 18.87 25.15
CA LEU A 358 -5.92 19.32 23.76
C LEU A 358 -7.32 19.44 23.14
N THR A 359 -8.33 19.75 23.94
CA THR A 359 -9.71 19.89 23.44
C THR A 359 -9.93 21.15 22.60
N TYR A 360 -9.12 22.19 22.83
CA TYR A 360 -9.13 23.42 22.06
C TYR A 360 -7.76 24.13 22.10
N VAL A 361 -7.52 25.11 21.24
CA VAL A 361 -6.40 26.05 21.38
C VAL A 361 -6.89 27.48 21.24
N LYS A 362 -6.43 28.37 22.13
CA LYS A 362 -6.79 29.80 22.12
C LYS A 362 -5.65 30.64 21.58
N PHE A 363 -5.98 31.56 20.68
CA PHE A 363 -5.05 32.51 20.08
C PHE A 363 -5.48 33.93 20.41
N TYR A 364 -4.69 34.64 21.20
CA TYR A 364 -4.91 36.02 21.59
C TYR A 364 -4.12 36.95 20.66
N ASP A 365 -4.71 38.09 20.32
CA ASP A 365 -4.03 39.11 19.51
C ASP A 365 -2.96 39.88 20.30
N SER A 366 -3.01 39.80 21.64
CA SER A 366 -2.08 40.44 22.58
C SER A 366 -1.18 39.42 23.30
N GLN A 367 -0.06 39.87 23.86
CA GLN A 367 0.88 39.03 24.62
C GLN A 367 0.47 38.80 26.08
N ASP A 368 -0.40 39.63 26.61
CA ASP A 368 -0.85 39.61 28.01
C ASP A 368 -2.14 38.81 28.21
N PHE A 369 -2.53 38.01 27.20
CA PHE A 369 -3.77 37.21 27.20
C PHE A 369 -5.04 38.07 27.35
N SER A 370 -4.98 39.31 26.85
CA SER A 370 -6.11 40.25 26.80
C SER A 370 -6.61 40.47 25.37
N GLY A 371 -7.66 41.27 25.20
CA GLY A 371 -8.15 41.64 23.86
C GLY A 371 -8.93 40.53 23.16
N SER A 372 -9.01 40.63 21.83
CA SER A 372 -9.72 39.66 20.99
C SER A 372 -8.94 38.36 20.86
N TYR A 373 -9.66 37.25 20.62
CA TYR A 373 -9.04 35.94 20.48
C TYR A 373 -9.88 34.96 19.65
N TYR A 374 -9.22 33.93 19.13
CA TYR A 374 -9.85 32.78 18.46
C TYR A 374 -9.77 31.54 19.35
N ILE A 375 -10.79 30.69 19.31
CA ILE A 375 -10.77 29.33 19.86
C ILE A 375 -10.89 28.34 18.71
N TYR A 376 -9.92 27.43 18.59
CA TYR A 376 -9.93 26.30 17.67
C TYR A 376 -10.33 25.05 18.45
N TYR A 377 -11.53 24.54 18.21
CA TYR A 377 -11.99 23.31 18.86
C TYR A 377 -11.47 22.10 18.09
N ILE A 378 -10.79 21.18 18.77
CA ILE A 378 -10.06 20.08 18.15
C ILE A 378 -10.90 18.80 18.20
N SER A 379 -10.86 18.00 17.13
CA SER A 379 -11.33 16.63 17.20
C SER A 379 -10.31 15.77 17.93
N LYS A 380 -10.74 15.14 19.02
CA LYS A 380 -10.14 13.88 19.46
C LYS A 380 -10.29 12.81 18.38
#